data_AF-A0A9D4QIQ4-F1
#
_entry.id   AF-A0A9D4QIQ4-F1
#
_cell.length_a   1.000
_cell.length_b   1.000
_cell.length_c   1.000
_cell.angle_alpha   90.00
_cell.angle_beta   90.00
_cell.angle_gamma   90.00
#
_symmetry.space_group_name_H-M   'P 1'
#
loop_
_entity.id
_entity.type
_entity.pdbx_description
1 polymer ?
#
loop_
_entity_poly.entity_id
_entity_poly.type
_entity_poly.pdbx_seq_one_letter_code
_entity_poly.pdbx_strand_id
1 'polypeptide(L)'
;MSTPPRSVGKNKSGHILNSDSRNMIFHCYTYWRNREPERSVEDTSKFVAEMLGVSESTVFKVRREAKASSSSGGNLSTPSRKRPRNAEKRRRSTKYDSFTLCALRSCVHDFFRRNEIPTVEKITNEFSNRMDLPSLKRCTTHKKQEQKGAVTALYTAAMRSRASTRSEAQRHRCSVQSSFAG
;
A
#
# COMPACT_ATOMS: atom_id res chain seq x y z
N MET A 1 -30.62 -25.72 -33.83
CA MET A 1 -30.50 -26.19 -32.43
C MET A 1 -30.37 -24.97 -31.53
N SER A 2 -31.39 -24.65 -30.75
CA SER A 2 -31.35 -23.53 -29.80
C SER A 2 -30.47 -23.92 -28.62
N THR A 3 -29.41 -23.16 -28.34
CA THR A 3 -28.60 -23.38 -27.14
C THR A 3 -29.46 -23.23 -25.89
N PRO A 4 -29.38 -24.15 -24.91
CA PRO A 4 -30.12 -24.00 -23.67
C PRO A 4 -29.70 -22.70 -22.96
N PRO A 5 -30.61 -22.02 -22.25
CA PRO A 5 -30.27 -20.80 -21.54
C PRO A 5 -29.18 -21.10 -20.51
N ARG A 6 -28.08 -20.36 -20.56
CA ARG A 6 -27.05 -20.42 -19.51
C ARG A 6 -27.75 -20.06 -18.19
N SER A 7 -27.64 -20.94 -17.20
CA SER A 7 -28.11 -20.61 -15.86
C SER A 7 -27.33 -19.38 -15.38
N VAL A 8 -28.05 -18.29 -15.10
CA VAL A 8 -27.46 -17.08 -14.56
C VAL A 8 -27.05 -17.38 -13.11
N GLY A 9 -25.79 -17.78 -12.95
CA GLY A 9 -25.22 -18.11 -11.65
C GLY A 9 -25.26 -16.89 -10.73
N LYS A 10 -25.81 -17.06 -9.52
CA LYS A 10 -25.78 -16.02 -8.50
C LYS A 10 -24.33 -15.72 -8.10
N ASN A 11 -24.05 -14.47 -7.74
CA ASN A 11 -22.75 -14.09 -7.22
C ASN A 11 -22.34 -14.96 -6.03
N LYS A 12 -21.06 -15.40 -6.03
CA LYS A 12 -20.50 -16.22 -4.96
C LYS A 12 -20.57 -15.49 -3.61
N SER A 13 -20.84 -16.23 -2.54
CA SER A 13 -20.81 -15.69 -1.18
C SER A 13 -19.47 -15.02 -0.88
N GLY A 14 -19.49 -13.86 -0.25
CA GLY A 14 -18.30 -13.07 0.07
C GLY A 14 -17.71 -12.27 -1.10
N HIS A 15 -18.24 -12.39 -2.31
CA HIS A 15 -17.84 -11.53 -3.42
C HIS A 15 -18.31 -10.09 -3.19
N ILE A 16 -17.37 -9.15 -3.24
CA ILE A 16 -17.65 -7.73 -3.05
C ILE A 16 -18.14 -7.15 -4.39
N LEU A 17 -19.30 -6.48 -4.37
CA LEU A 17 -19.79 -5.75 -5.53
C LEU A 17 -19.12 -4.39 -5.65
N ASN A 18 -18.63 -4.08 -6.85
CA ASN A 18 -18.09 -2.78 -7.22
C ASN A 18 -19.18 -1.70 -7.21
N SER A 19 -18.78 -0.42 -7.17
CA SER A 19 -19.67 0.75 -7.16
C SER A 19 -20.65 0.73 -8.33
N ASP A 20 -20.17 0.41 -9.52
CA ASP A 20 -20.96 0.51 -10.75
C ASP A 20 -22.05 -0.56 -10.78
N SER A 21 -21.74 -1.79 -10.38
CA SER A 21 -22.72 -2.86 -10.24
C SER A 21 -23.78 -2.51 -9.19
N ARG A 22 -23.41 -1.82 -8.10
CA ARG A 22 -24.36 -1.37 -7.08
C ARG A 22 -25.26 -0.24 -7.60
N ASN A 23 -24.70 0.70 -8.36
CA ASN A 23 -25.46 1.75 -9.03
C ASN A 23 -26.44 1.16 -10.04
N MET A 24 -26.04 0.15 -10.81
CA MET A 24 -26.93 -0.55 -11.74
C MET A 24 -28.11 -1.20 -11.00
N ILE A 25 -27.85 -1.90 -9.88
CA ILE A 25 -28.93 -2.46 -9.05
C ILE A 25 -29.89 -1.37 -8.58
N PHE A 26 -29.36 -0.23 -8.12
CA PHE A 26 -30.18 0.88 -7.65
C PHE A 26 -31.00 1.53 -8.78
N HIS A 27 -30.40 1.77 -9.95
CA HIS A 27 -31.10 2.33 -11.11
C HIS A 27 -32.19 1.41 -11.62
N CYS A 28 -31.92 0.10 -11.74
CA CYS A 28 -32.93 -0.88 -12.12
C CYS A 28 -34.09 -0.89 -11.12
N TYR A 29 -33.80 -0.92 -9.82
CA TYR A 29 -34.83 -0.86 -8.79
C TYR A 29 -35.67 0.41 -8.89
N THR A 30 -35.05 1.58 -9.01
CA THR A 30 -35.75 2.87 -9.13
C THR A 30 -36.61 2.93 -10.39
N TYR A 31 -36.10 2.43 -11.52
CA TYR A 31 -36.86 2.34 -12.77
C TYR A 31 -38.14 1.52 -12.60
N TRP A 32 -38.04 0.31 -12.00
CA TRP A 32 -39.21 -0.56 -11.79
C TRP A 32 -40.18 -0.02 -10.75
N ARG A 33 -39.68 0.65 -9.71
CA ARG A 33 -40.53 1.35 -8.74
C ARG A 33 -41.33 2.49 -9.36
N ASN A 34 -40.78 3.17 -10.36
CA ASN A 34 -41.47 4.25 -11.05
C ASN A 34 -42.46 3.72 -12.10
N ARG A 35 -42.16 2.56 -12.71
CA ARG A 35 -43.01 1.93 -13.73
C ARG A 35 -44.23 1.21 -13.14
N GLU A 36 -44.05 0.53 -12.02
CA GLU A 36 -45.10 -0.27 -11.34
C GLU A 36 -45.18 0.14 -9.86
N PRO A 37 -45.83 1.28 -9.54
CA PRO A 37 -45.90 1.77 -8.16
C PRO A 37 -46.74 0.88 -7.23
N GLU A 38 -47.76 0.21 -7.79
CA GLU A 38 -48.71 -0.69 -7.10
C GLU A 38 -48.05 -1.96 -6.57
N ARG A 39 -46.94 -2.38 -7.18
CA ARG A 39 -46.25 -3.62 -6.80
C ARG A 39 -45.61 -3.47 -5.42
N SER A 40 -45.55 -4.55 -4.64
CA SER A 40 -44.87 -4.47 -3.34
C SER A 40 -43.36 -4.24 -3.50
N VAL A 41 -42.76 -3.67 -2.45
CA VAL A 41 -41.31 -3.42 -2.39
C VAL A 41 -40.53 -4.75 -2.42
N GLU A 42 -41.04 -5.78 -1.74
CA GLU A 42 -40.46 -7.11 -1.71
C GLU A 42 -40.49 -7.74 -3.11
N ASP A 43 -41.64 -7.69 -3.79
CA ASP A 43 -41.79 -8.29 -5.12
C ASP A 43 -40.94 -7.58 -6.19
N THR A 44 -40.83 -6.25 -6.09
CA THR A 44 -39.91 -5.48 -6.93
C THR A 44 -38.46 -5.91 -6.69
N SER A 45 -38.08 -6.11 -5.42
CA SER A 45 -36.72 -6.50 -5.04
C SER A 45 -36.38 -7.91 -5.49
N LYS A 46 -37.32 -8.86 -5.39
CA LYS A 46 -37.19 -10.22 -5.91
C LYS A 46 -37.02 -10.22 -7.42
N PHE A 47 -37.86 -9.47 -8.13
CA PHE A 47 -37.78 -9.37 -9.58
C PHE A 47 -36.44 -8.79 -10.06
N VAL A 48 -35.96 -7.71 -9.43
CA VAL A 48 -34.64 -7.13 -9.73
C VAL A 48 -33.50 -8.10 -9.40
N ALA A 49 -33.63 -8.87 -8.32
CA ALA A 49 -32.64 -9.86 -7.92
C ALA A 49 -32.51 -10.99 -8.95
N GLU A 50 -33.63 -11.47 -9.49
CA GLU A 50 -33.69 -12.46 -10.56
C GLU A 50 -33.11 -11.93 -11.87
N MET A 51 -33.50 -10.71 -12.27
CA MET A 51 -32.99 -10.09 -13.50
C MET A 51 -31.47 -9.88 -13.48
N LEU A 52 -30.92 -9.42 -12.36
CA LEU A 52 -29.49 -9.07 -12.25
C LEU A 52 -28.62 -10.22 -11.71
N GLY A 53 -29.20 -11.37 -11.36
CA GLY A 53 -28.47 -12.51 -10.80
C GLY A 53 -27.84 -12.21 -9.43
N VAL A 54 -28.50 -11.40 -8.61
CA VAL A 54 -28.04 -11.02 -7.26
C VAL A 54 -28.94 -11.60 -6.18
N SER A 55 -28.48 -11.59 -4.93
CA SER A 55 -29.36 -11.96 -3.81
C SER A 55 -30.32 -10.82 -3.47
N GLU A 56 -31.55 -11.16 -3.08
CA GLU A 56 -32.53 -10.18 -2.60
C GLU A 56 -31.97 -9.34 -1.43
N SER A 57 -31.22 -9.98 -0.53
CA SER A 57 -30.54 -9.31 0.58
C SER A 57 -29.56 -8.22 0.13
N THR A 58 -28.95 -8.39 -1.05
CA THR A 58 -28.04 -7.41 -1.64
C THR A 58 -28.79 -6.20 -2.16
N VAL A 59 -29.95 -6.40 -2.80
CA VAL A 59 -30.82 -5.31 -3.27
C VAL A 59 -31.27 -4.45 -2.09
N PHE A 60 -31.72 -5.07 -0.98
CA PHE A 60 -32.09 -4.35 0.23
C PHE A 60 -30.92 -3.57 0.85
N LYS A 61 -29.71 -4.16 0.90
CA LYS A 61 -28.51 -3.47 1.40
C LYS A 61 -28.18 -2.25 0.55
N VAL A 62 -28.17 -2.42 -0.78
CA VAL A 62 -27.89 -1.33 -1.74
C VAL A 62 -28.93 -0.22 -1.60
N ARG A 63 -30.22 -0.55 -1.50
CA ARG A 63 -31.30 0.43 -1.28
C ARG A 63 -31.11 1.21 0.03
N ARG A 64 -30.78 0.51 1.12
CA ARG A 64 -30.56 1.14 2.43
C ARG A 64 -29.37 2.08 2.40
N GLU A 65 -28.27 1.65 1.78
CA GLU A 65 -27.09 2.49 1.60
C GLU A 65 -27.36 3.68 0.69
N ALA A 66 -28.10 3.49 -0.41
CA ALA A 66 -28.49 4.58 -1.32
C ALA A 66 -29.29 5.65 -0.57
N LYS A 67 -30.29 5.24 0.22
CA LYS A 67 -31.09 6.17 1.05
C LYS A 67 -30.22 6.93 2.07
N ALA A 68 -29.22 6.26 2.66
CA ALA A 68 -28.28 6.87 3.58
C ALA A 68 -27.26 7.79 2.89
N SER A 69 -26.94 7.54 1.61
CA SER A 69 -26.01 8.36 0.83
C SER A 69 -26.70 9.55 0.16
N SER A 70 -28.00 9.46 -0.16
CA SER A 70 -28.78 10.57 -0.73
C SER A 70 -28.85 11.79 0.20
N SER A 71 -28.84 11.60 1.52
CA SER A 71 -28.75 12.71 2.48
C SER A 71 -27.39 13.41 2.48
N SER A 72 -26.35 12.76 1.93
CA SER A 72 -24.98 13.26 1.87
C SER A 72 -24.50 13.54 0.44
N GLY A 73 -25.38 13.48 -0.57
CA GLY A 73 -25.06 13.72 -1.99
C GLY A 73 -24.05 12.75 -2.61
N GLY A 74 -23.84 11.57 -2.01
CA GLY A 74 -22.76 10.66 -2.37
C GLY A 74 -23.17 9.49 -3.26
N ASN A 75 -22.26 9.04 -4.14
CA ASN A 75 -22.38 7.79 -4.89
C ASN A 75 -22.27 6.55 -3.97
N LEU A 76 -22.86 5.43 -4.40
CA LEU A 76 -22.72 4.15 -3.69
C LEU A 76 -21.26 3.68 -3.69
N SER A 77 -20.62 3.76 -2.51
CA SER A 77 -19.24 3.35 -2.34
C SER A 77 -19.11 1.82 -2.18
N THR A 78 -18.05 1.26 -2.74
CA THR A 78 -17.72 -0.15 -2.58
C THR A 78 -17.29 -0.41 -1.13
N PRO A 79 -17.89 -1.39 -0.41
CA PRO A 79 -17.46 -1.69 0.95
C PRO A 79 -16.01 -2.16 0.93
N SER A 80 -15.11 -1.29 1.40
CA SER A 80 -13.68 -1.57 1.39
C SER A 80 -13.35 -2.70 2.36
N ARG A 81 -12.40 -3.55 1.97
CA ARG A 81 -11.94 -4.66 2.81
C ARG A 81 -11.35 -4.09 4.10
N LYS A 82 -12.06 -4.32 5.22
CA LYS A 82 -11.62 -3.86 6.53
C LYS A 82 -10.22 -4.41 6.82
N ARG A 83 -9.29 -3.52 7.21
CA ARG A 83 -7.95 -3.93 7.63
C ARG A 83 -8.07 -4.85 8.86
N PRO A 84 -7.21 -5.88 8.99
CA PRO A 84 -7.26 -6.77 10.14
C PRO A 84 -7.10 -5.98 11.44
N ARG A 85 -7.96 -6.27 12.43
CA ARG A 85 -8.03 -5.56 13.72
C ARG A 85 -6.77 -5.76 14.57
N ASN A 86 -6.07 -6.88 14.39
CA ASN A 86 -4.93 -7.27 15.22
C ASN A 86 -3.78 -6.27 15.10
N ALA A 87 -3.40 -5.66 16.23
CA ALA A 87 -2.30 -4.69 16.32
C ALA A 87 -0.98 -5.22 15.73
N GLU A 88 -0.70 -6.52 15.91
CA GLU A 88 0.44 -7.23 15.32
C GLU A 88 0.45 -7.17 13.77
N LYS A 89 -0.72 -7.28 13.13
CA LYS A 89 -0.87 -7.19 11.66
C LYS A 89 -1.03 -5.75 11.16
N ARG A 90 -1.30 -4.78 12.05
CA ARG A 90 -1.33 -3.34 11.76
C ARG A 90 0.07 -2.70 11.75
N ARG A 91 1.16 -3.47 11.95
CA ARG A 91 2.57 -3.03 12.09
C ARG A 91 3.18 -2.34 10.85
N ARG A 92 2.60 -1.24 10.41
CA ARG A 92 3.28 -0.24 9.59
C ARG A 92 3.98 0.84 10.42
N SER A 93 3.79 0.87 11.73
CA SER A 93 4.34 1.94 12.57
C SER A 93 4.56 1.47 14.01
N THR A 94 5.53 0.59 14.26
CA THR A 94 6.20 0.67 15.56
C THR A 94 6.96 1.99 15.53
N LYS A 95 6.37 3.03 16.12
CA LYS A 95 6.99 4.35 16.22
C LYS A 95 8.11 4.20 17.24
N TYR A 96 9.33 4.04 16.73
CA TYR A 96 10.51 4.04 17.59
C TYR A 96 10.73 5.46 18.10
N ASP A 97 11.21 5.57 19.33
CA ASP A 97 11.53 6.85 19.93
C ASP A 97 12.63 7.58 19.14
N SER A 98 12.65 8.91 19.23
CA SER A 98 13.63 9.76 18.55
C SER A 98 15.07 9.39 18.96
N PHE A 99 15.28 9.01 20.22
CA PHE A 99 16.55 8.51 20.74
C PHE A 99 17.01 7.25 20.01
N THR A 100 16.13 6.25 19.88
CA THR A 100 16.42 5.00 19.16
C THR A 100 16.73 5.25 17.69
N LEU A 101 16.05 6.22 17.06
CA LEU A 101 16.33 6.63 15.68
C LEU A 101 17.69 7.32 15.52
N CYS A 102 18.10 8.10 16.52
CA CYS A 102 19.40 8.77 16.55
C CYS A 102 20.53 7.74 16.69
N ALA A 103 20.42 6.83 17.66
CA ALA A 103 21.37 5.74 17.86
C ALA A 103 21.53 4.87 16.60
N LEU A 104 20.42 4.54 15.92
CA LEU A 104 20.45 3.76 14.67
C LEU A 104 21.17 4.51 13.55
N ARG A 105 21.00 5.84 13.46
CA ARG A 105 21.71 6.67 12.49
C ARG A 105 23.22 6.68 12.79
N SER A 106 23.61 6.88 14.05
CA SER A 106 25.01 6.87 14.46
C SER A 106 25.71 5.55 14.12
N CYS A 107 25.04 4.41 14.39
CA CYS A 107 25.54 3.08 14.04
C CYS A 107 25.78 2.92 12.52
N VAL A 108 24.84 3.37 11.68
CA VAL A 108 25.03 3.35 10.21
C VAL A 108 26.19 4.24 9.78
N HIS A 109 26.38 5.41 10.41
CA HIS A 109 27.52 6.28 10.13
C HIS A 109 28.86 5.68 10.56
N ASP A 110 28.90 4.84 11.59
CA ASP A 110 30.12 4.12 11.99
C ASP A 110 30.57 3.11 10.94
N PHE A 111 29.64 2.38 10.33
CA PHE A 111 29.97 1.51 9.18
C PHE A 111 30.53 2.31 8.01
N PHE A 112 29.99 3.51 7.75
CA PHE A 112 30.53 4.39 6.71
C PHE A 112 31.95 4.87 7.02
N ARG A 113 32.23 5.27 8.28
CA ARG A 113 33.58 5.66 8.72
C ARG A 113 34.59 4.52 8.56
N ARG A 114 34.16 3.28 8.81
CA ARG A 114 34.97 2.07 8.66
C ARG A 114 35.07 1.56 7.20
N ASN A 115 34.44 2.22 6.23
CA ASN A 115 34.32 1.77 4.83
C ASN A 115 33.73 0.35 4.70
N GLU A 116 32.88 -0.07 5.64
CA GLU A 116 32.19 -1.35 5.61
C GLU A 116 30.76 -1.19 5.06
N ILE A 117 30.27 -2.17 4.31
CA ILE A 117 28.90 -2.16 3.79
C ILE A 117 27.91 -2.43 4.93
N PRO A 118 27.04 -1.46 5.28
CA PRO A 118 26.08 -1.63 6.38
C PRO A 118 24.95 -2.55 5.94
N THR A 119 25.06 -3.84 6.31
CA THR A 119 24.01 -4.85 6.08
C THR A 119 23.04 -4.86 7.25
N VAL A 120 21.77 -5.20 7.01
CA VAL A 120 20.74 -5.24 8.06
C VAL A 120 21.18 -6.07 9.26
N GLU A 121 21.75 -7.25 9.05
CA GLU A 121 22.22 -8.14 10.11
C GLU A 121 23.34 -7.51 10.94
N LYS A 122 24.31 -6.87 10.28
CA LYS A 122 25.42 -6.16 10.94
C LYS A 122 24.92 -5.00 11.78
N ILE A 123 23.98 -4.21 11.24
CA ILE A 123 23.37 -3.09 11.96
C ILE A 123 22.59 -3.61 13.17
N THR A 124 21.78 -4.66 13.04
CA THR A 124 21.03 -5.20 14.18
C THR A 124 21.94 -5.76 15.27
N ASN A 125 23.01 -6.46 14.89
CA ASN A 125 23.96 -7.02 15.85
C ASN A 125 24.72 -5.92 16.58
N GLU A 126 25.27 -4.94 15.85
CA GLU A 126 26.03 -3.86 16.48
C GLU A 126 25.12 -2.94 17.32
N PHE A 127 23.88 -2.73 16.89
CA PHE A 127 22.90 -1.95 17.64
C PHE A 127 22.47 -2.65 18.94
N SER A 128 22.29 -3.98 18.91
CA SER A 128 21.99 -4.77 20.11
C SER A 128 23.18 -4.90 21.06
N ASN A 129 24.42 -4.87 20.55
CA ASN A 129 25.63 -4.97 21.38
C ASN A 129 26.02 -3.65 22.06
N ARG A 130 25.72 -2.50 21.44
CA ARG A 130 26.15 -1.17 21.92
C ARG A 130 25.21 -0.54 22.94
N MET A 131 23.96 -0.99 22.99
CA MET A 131 22.91 -0.31 23.74
C MET A 131 22.03 -1.38 24.40
N ASP A 132 21.69 -1.19 25.68
CA ASP A 132 20.61 -1.91 26.39
C ASP A 132 19.21 -1.53 25.84
N LEU A 133 19.09 -1.49 24.51
CA LEU A 133 17.88 -1.10 23.80
C LEU A 133 17.14 -2.36 23.32
N PRO A 134 15.81 -2.29 23.22
CA PRO A 134 15.01 -3.42 22.77
C PRO A 134 15.42 -3.85 21.35
N SER A 135 15.67 -5.15 21.19
CA SER A 135 16.10 -5.77 19.92
C SER A 135 15.25 -5.31 18.72
N LEU A 136 15.93 -4.78 17.70
CA LEU A 136 15.30 -4.35 16.45
C LEU A 136 14.90 -5.59 15.61
N LYS A 137 13.60 -5.85 15.46
CA LYS A 137 13.12 -6.94 14.58
C LYS A 137 13.45 -6.66 13.11
N ARG A 138 13.99 -7.66 12.40
CA ARG A 138 14.45 -7.63 10.98
C ARG A 138 13.55 -6.89 9.96
N CYS A 139 12.22 -6.83 10.20
CA CYS A 139 11.27 -6.18 9.30
C CYS A 139 11.25 -4.63 9.37
N THR A 140 11.95 -4.01 10.33
CA THR A 140 11.87 -2.56 10.60
C THR A 140 12.99 -1.73 9.97
N THR A 141 14.11 -2.36 9.61
CA THR A 141 15.27 -1.73 8.96
C THR A 141 15.02 -1.45 7.48
N HIS A 142 14.52 -2.44 6.72
CA HIS A 142 14.22 -2.32 5.29
C HIS A 142 13.24 -1.18 4.97
N LYS A 143 12.17 -1.02 5.75
CA LYS A 143 11.12 -0.03 5.50
C LYS A 143 11.49 1.40 5.91
N LYS A 144 12.53 1.57 6.73
CA LYS A 144 13.01 2.88 7.18
C LYS A 144 14.15 3.43 6.33
N GLN A 145 14.88 2.59 5.60
CA GLN A 145 15.79 3.07 4.56
C GLN A 145 15.01 3.77 3.44
N GLU A 146 13.80 3.29 3.14
CA GLU A 146 12.92 3.86 2.11
C GLU A 146 12.26 5.20 2.52
N GLN A 147 11.92 5.40 3.80
CA GLN A 147 11.47 6.72 4.31
C GLN A 147 12.60 7.75 4.42
N LYS A 148 13.86 7.33 4.30
CA LYS A 148 15.06 8.18 4.33
C LYS A 148 15.58 8.41 2.91
N GLY A 149 14.75 8.93 2.00
CA GLY A 149 15.22 9.43 0.69
C GLY A 149 16.44 10.37 0.80
N ALA A 150 16.67 10.98 1.96
CA ALA A 150 17.87 11.77 2.27
C ALA A 150 19.16 10.95 2.49
N VAL A 151 19.11 9.74 3.08
CA VAL A 151 20.34 8.96 3.38
C VAL A 151 20.85 8.24 2.13
N THR A 152 19.97 7.75 1.28
CA THR A 152 20.35 7.21 -0.04
C THR A 152 20.86 8.31 -0.96
N ALA A 153 20.25 9.51 -0.95
CA ALA A 153 20.75 10.66 -1.72
C ALA A 153 22.15 11.11 -1.27
N LEU A 154 22.44 11.12 0.04
CA LEU A 154 23.78 11.36 0.56
C LEU A 154 24.76 10.25 0.17
N TYR A 155 24.31 8.99 0.16
CA TYR A 155 25.10 7.85 -0.31
C TYR A 155 25.47 7.97 -1.80
N THR A 156 24.54 8.33 -2.68
CA THR A 156 24.82 8.53 -4.11
C THR A 156 25.65 9.79 -4.38
N ALA A 157 25.41 10.88 -3.65
CA ALA A 157 26.17 12.13 -3.78
C ALA A 157 27.63 11.97 -3.31
N ALA A 158 27.86 11.28 -2.20
CA ALA A 158 29.22 10.99 -1.69
C ALA A 158 29.98 9.99 -2.57
N MET A 159 29.29 9.05 -3.22
CA MET A 159 29.91 8.16 -4.22
C MET A 159 30.30 8.92 -5.49
N ARG A 160 29.49 9.88 -5.95
CA ARG A 160 29.79 10.72 -7.13
C ARG A 160 30.96 11.68 -6.90
N SER A 161 31.10 12.27 -5.71
CA SER A 161 32.24 13.16 -5.40
C SER A 161 33.57 12.40 -5.30
N ARG A 162 33.56 11.17 -4.77
CA ARG A 162 34.76 10.29 -4.72
C ARG A 162 35.21 9.78 -6.10
N ALA A 163 34.29 9.57 -7.03
CA ALA A 163 34.64 9.20 -8.40
C ALA A 163 35.35 10.36 -9.14
N SER A 164 34.90 11.60 -8.91
CA SER A 164 35.51 12.81 -9.49
C SER A 164 36.94 13.02 -8.99
N THR A 165 37.15 12.99 -7.67
CA THR A 165 38.47 13.25 -7.05
C THR A 165 39.49 12.16 -7.37
N ARG A 166 39.06 10.90 -7.51
CA ARG A 166 39.94 9.81 -7.94
C ARG A 166 40.35 9.95 -9.41
N SER A 167 39.46 10.46 -10.28
CA SER A 167 39.80 10.76 -11.67
C SER A 167 40.76 11.95 -11.81
N GLU A 168 40.59 13.00 -10.98
CA GLU A 168 41.49 14.17 -10.93
C GLU A 168 42.87 13.80 -10.39
N ALA A 169 42.94 13.03 -9.30
CA ALA A 169 44.21 12.56 -8.75
C ALA A 169 44.99 11.66 -9.74
N GLN A 170 44.27 10.89 -10.55
CA GLN A 170 44.88 10.03 -11.57
C GLN A 170 45.37 10.83 -12.79
N ARG A 171 44.66 11.88 -13.20
CA ARG A 171 45.13 12.85 -14.22
C ARG A 171 46.37 13.61 -13.74
N HIS A 172 46.40 14.05 -12.48
CA HIS A 172 47.56 14.73 -11.90
C HIS A 172 48.80 13.84 -11.84
N ARG A 173 48.65 12.55 -11.51
CA ARG A 173 49.77 11.59 -11.55
C ARG A 173 50.31 11.36 -12.96
N CYS A 174 49.43 11.20 -13.96
CA CYS A 174 49.86 11.03 -15.35
C CYS A 174 50.57 12.29 -15.89
N SER A 175 50.11 13.49 -15.52
CA SER A 175 50.74 14.76 -15.92
C SER A 175 52.12 14.98 -15.28
N VAL A 176 52.35 14.54 -14.05
CA VAL A 176 53.65 14.71 -13.38
C VAL A 176 54.67 13.71 -13.92
N GLN A 177 54.24 12.51 -14.31
CA GLN A 177 55.14 11.49 -14.89
C GLN A 177 55.60 11.84 -16.31
N SER A 178 54.82 12.58 -17.11
CA SER A 178 55.23 13.04 -18.44
C SER A 178 56.27 14.18 -18.41
N SER A 179 56.36 14.92 -17.31
CA SER A 179 57.27 16.08 -17.17
C SER A 179 58.66 15.72 -16.64
N PHE A 180 58.86 14.48 -16.17
CA PHE A 180 60.13 13.99 -15.63
C PHE A 180 60.88 13.06 -16.61
N ALA A 181 60.35 12.86 -17.82
CA ALA A 181 60.93 11.99 -18.85
C ALA A 181 61.52 12.76 -20.05
N GLY A 182 61.81 14.05 -19.89
CA GLY A 182 62.42 14.92 -20.90
C GLY A 182 63.81 15.38 -20.50
#